data_AF-A0A7W6PHU6-F1
#
_entry.id   AF-A0A7W6PHU6-F1
#
_cell.length_a   1.000
_cell.length_b   1.000
_cell.length_c   1.000
_cell.angle_alpha   90.00
_cell.angle_beta   90.00
_cell.angle_gamma   90.00
#
_symmetry.space_group_name_H-M   'P 1'
#
loop_
_entity.id
_entity.type
_entity.pdbx_description
1 polymer ?
#
loop_
_entity_poly.entity_id
_entity_poly.type
_entity_poly.pdbx_seq_one_letter_code
_entity_poly.pdbx_strand_id
1 'polypeptide(L)'
;MTIGEYSEFYRGKRVVDFSVDQPASGGDVVYRLRQDYEGEGSQAELLDSLLAQVDPASIQALIIGPWRESYEEGPSGYLQRLIERRDELSALRALFVGDMVCEDCEVSWIIQTDYTPLLAAFPALQSLRVRGSSKLVLTPFTHTQLQELAIECGGLPSAIVQAIADSTLPALQHLELWLGVEDYGYDGDLGTYQRLLAAIGPERLRYLGLRNAANTDELATWLATQPWLGSLDTLDLSLGTIGDAGARALVESTQLGQLQRIDLSHHYISADWQARLATLPVTVILEDPEEEEDDERYVAVSE
;
A
#
# COMPACT_ATOMS: atom_id res chain seq x y z
N MET A 1 3.65 0.04 16.38
CA MET A 1 2.47 0.79 15.89
C MET A 1 1.55 -0.16 15.14
N THR A 2 0.31 -0.33 15.56
CA THR A 2 -0.68 -1.10 14.78
C THR A 2 -1.48 -0.17 13.88
N ILE A 3 -2.08 -0.72 12.83
CA ILE A 3 -3.04 0.05 12.01
C ILE A 3 -4.32 0.20 12.83
N GLY A 4 -4.44 1.32 13.54
CA GLY A 4 -5.54 1.56 14.49
C GLY A 4 -6.72 2.36 13.95
N GLU A 5 -6.60 2.91 12.73
CA GLU A 5 -7.63 3.76 12.14
C GLU A 5 -8.01 3.30 10.74
N TYR A 6 -9.32 3.34 10.49
CA TYR A 6 -9.91 3.15 9.19
C TYR A 6 -9.65 4.34 8.27
N SER A 7 -9.61 4.08 6.96
CA SER A 7 -9.60 5.16 5.98
C SER A 7 -10.89 5.98 6.06
N GLU A 8 -10.79 7.27 6.40
CA GLU A 8 -11.93 8.21 6.38
C GLU A 8 -12.16 8.81 5.00
N PHE A 9 -11.10 8.88 4.19
CA PHE A 9 -11.13 9.39 2.82
C PHE A 9 -10.39 8.45 1.88
N TYR A 10 -10.93 8.26 0.69
CA TYR A 10 -10.27 7.53 -0.38
C TYR A 10 -10.50 8.21 -1.71
N ARG A 11 -9.41 8.47 -2.45
CA ARG A 11 -9.43 9.20 -3.72
C ARG A 11 -10.18 10.54 -3.66
N GLY A 12 -10.00 11.27 -2.55
CA GLY A 12 -10.57 12.59 -2.32
C GLY A 12 -12.05 12.61 -1.92
N LYS A 13 -12.65 11.44 -1.70
CA LYS A 13 -14.06 11.29 -1.30
C LYS A 13 -14.15 10.68 0.09
N ARG A 14 -15.19 11.07 0.83
CA ARG A 14 -15.48 10.51 2.15
C ARG A 14 -15.85 9.03 2.03
N VAL A 15 -15.32 8.21 2.92
CA VAL A 15 -15.66 6.79 3.05
C VAL A 15 -16.90 6.62 3.90
N VAL A 16 -17.79 5.71 3.51
CA VAL A 16 -18.99 5.35 4.27
C VAL A 16 -19.11 3.84 4.31
N ASP A 17 -19.34 3.31 5.51
CA ASP A 17 -19.55 1.89 5.70
C ASP A 17 -20.87 1.43 5.09
N PHE A 18 -20.86 0.22 4.54
CA PHE A 18 -22.02 -0.47 4.02
C PHE A 18 -22.03 -1.91 4.49
N SER A 19 -23.13 -2.30 5.16
CA SER A 19 -23.48 -3.66 5.55
C SER A 19 -24.90 -3.98 5.08
N VAL A 20 -25.28 -5.26 5.05
CA VAL A 20 -26.58 -5.72 4.47
C VAL A 20 -27.78 -5.02 5.12
N ASP A 21 -27.70 -4.72 6.42
CA ASP A 21 -28.80 -4.15 7.21
C ASP A 21 -28.90 -2.62 7.12
N GLN A 22 -27.99 -1.96 6.40
CA GLN A 22 -27.94 -0.51 6.31
C GLN A 22 -28.27 -0.03 4.89
N PRO A 23 -29.17 0.96 4.74
CA PRO A 23 -29.40 1.55 3.43
C PRO A 23 -28.15 2.30 2.97
N ALA A 24 -27.85 2.21 1.67
CA ALA A 24 -26.79 3.01 1.08
C ALA A 24 -27.07 4.50 1.32
N SER A 25 -26.07 5.20 1.87
CA SER A 25 -26.20 6.61 2.30
C SER A 25 -26.53 7.59 1.17
N GLY A 26 -26.36 7.20 -0.09
CA GLY A 26 -26.44 8.06 -1.27
C GLY A 26 -25.33 9.12 -1.35
N GLY A 27 -25.15 9.70 -2.54
CA GLY A 27 -24.22 10.82 -2.77
C GLY A 27 -22.86 10.43 -3.33
N ASP A 28 -21.95 11.41 -3.43
CA ASP A 28 -20.60 11.24 -3.99
C ASP A 28 -19.62 10.78 -2.90
N VAL A 29 -19.68 9.48 -2.59
CA VAL A 29 -18.91 8.83 -1.53
C VAL A 29 -18.21 7.57 -2.03
N VAL A 30 -17.30 7.03 -1.22
CA VAL A 30 -16.73 5.69 -1.42
C VAL A 30 -17.37 4.76 -0.40
N TYR A 31 -17.94 3.66 -0.87
CA TYR A 31 -18.48 2.63 0.02
C TYR A 31 -17.37 1.70 0.49
N ARG A 32 -17.31 1.44 1.79
CA ARG A 32 -16.54 0.34 2.38
C ARG A 32 -17.49 -0.80 2.75
N LEU A 33 -17.34 -1.92 2.06
CA LEU A 33 -18.09 -3.14 2.38
C LEU A 33 -17.56 -3.71 3.70
N ARG A 34 -18.46 -3.96 4.65
CA ARG A 34 -18.14 -4.56 5.95
C ARG A 34 -19.00 -5.79 6.21
N GLN A 35 -18.38 -6.91 6.47
CA GLN A 35 -19.07 -8.07 7.04
C GLN A 35 -18.83 -8.10 8.55
N ASP A 36 -19.93 -8.10 9.30
CA ASP A 36 -19.88 -8.38 10.72
C ASP A 36 -19.57 -9.86 10.93
N TYR A 37 -18.79 -10.19 11.97
CA TYR A 37 -18.41 -11.57 12.27
C TYR A 37 -19.64 -12.48 12.52
N GLU A 38 -20.67 -11.92 13.14
CA GLU A 38 -21.95 -12.60 13.40
C GLU A 38 -22.95 -12.46 12.24
N GLY A 39 -22.59 -11.74 11.17
CA GLY A 39 -23.46 -11.48 10.04
C GLY A 39 -23.72 -12.73 9.19
N GLU A 40 -24.93 -12.81 8.63
CA GLU A 40 -25.30 -13.82 7.64
C GLU A 40 -25.03 -13.31 6.22
N GLY A 41 -24.75 -14.23 5.30
CA GLY A 41 -24.53 -13.92 3.89
C GLY A 41 -23.06 -13.95 3.46
N SER A 42 -22.86 -14.25 2.19
CA SER A 42 -21.58 -14.33 1.52
C SER A 42 -21.03 -12.95 1.12
N GLN A 43 -19.74 -12.89 0.85
CA GLN A 43 -19.08 -11.70 0.30
C GLN A 43 -19.80 -11.20 -0.98
N ALA A 44 -20.18 -12.13 -1.87
CA ALA A 44 -20.88 -11.81 -3.11
C ALA A 44 -22.27 -11.21 -2.87
N GLU A 45 -23.03 -11.73 -1.90
CA GLU A 45 -24.36 -11.22 -1.55
C GLU A 45 -24.28 -9.79 -0.97
N LEU A 46 -23.25 -9.48 -0.18
CA LEU A 46 -23.06 -8.11 0.32
C LEU A 46 -22.78 -7.13 -0.83
N LEU A 47 -21.90 -7.49 -1.77
CA LEU A 47 -21.64 -6.67 -2.94
C LEU A 47 -22.92 -6.48 -3.78
N ASP A 48 -23.66 -7.56 -4.03
CA ASP A 48 -24.92 -7.48 -4.79
C ASP A 48 -25.96 -6.59 -4.10
N SER A 49 -26.01 -6.59 -2.76
CA SER A 49 -26.88 -5.69 -1.99
C SER A 49 -26.51 -4.22 -2.22
N LEU A 50 -25.21 -3.88 -2.25
CA LEU A 50 -24.76 -2.52 -2.58
C LEU A 50 -25.19 -2.13 -4.00
N LEU A 51 -24.91 -3.01 -4.97
CA LEU A 51 -25.19 -2.76 -6.39
C LEU A 51 -26.69 -2.71 -6.72
N ALA A 52 -27.55 -3.22 -5.83
CA ALA A 52 -29.00 -3.08 -5.94
C ALA A 52 -29.50 -1.69 -5.46
N GLN A 53 -28.72 -1.01 -4.62
CA GLN A 53 -29.09 0.28 -4.00
C GLN A 53 -28.38 1.47 -4.66
N VAL A 54 -27.22 1.24 -5.26
CA VAL A 54 -26.37 2.25 -5.90
C VAL A 54 -26.20 1.87 -7.36
N ASP A 55 -26.35 2.84 -8.26
CA ASP A 55 -26.09 2.63 -9.70
C ASP A 55 -24.64 2.15 -9.89
N PRO A 56 -24.42 0.90 -10.33
CA PRO A 56 -23.08 0.34 -10.49
C PRO A 56 -22.20 1.17 -11.44
N ALA A 57 -22.82 1.79 -12.46
CA ALA A 57 -22.11 2.61 -13.43
C ALA A 57 -21.60 3.93 -12.85
N SER A 58 -22.04 4.31 -11.64
CA SER A 58 -21.59 5.51 -10.93
C SER A 58 -20.42 5.25 -9.97
N ILE A 59 -20.15 3.99 -9.63
CA ILE A 59 -19.12 3.62 -8.64
C ILE A 59 -17.73 3.83 -9.24
N GLN A 60 -17.04 4.88 -8.78
CA GLN A 60 -15.68 5.22 -9.23
C GLN A 60 -14.59 4.60 -8.38
N ALA A 61 -14.87 4.39 -7.10
CA ALA A 61 -13.97 3.78 -6.14
C ALA A 61 -14.77 2.91 -5.18
N LEU A 62 -14.17 1.82 -4.74
CA LEU A 62 -14.75 0.88 -3.78
C LEU A 62 -13.69 0.45 -2.76
N ILE A 63 -14.11 0.23 -1.52
CA ILE A 63 -13.27 -0.36 -0.49
C ILE A 63 -13.92 -1.69 -0.07
N ILE A 64 -13.11 -2.74 -0.04
CA ILE A 64 -13.44 -3.98 0.68
C ILE A 64 -12.78 -3.83 2.05
N GLY A 65 -13.60 -3.60 3.06
CA GLY A 65 -13.16 -3.48 4.46
C GLY A 65 -13.06 -4.86 5.11
N PRO A 66 -13.39 -4.97 6.41
CA PRO A 66 -13.37 -6.24 7.12
C PRO A 66 -14.30 -7.28 6.49
N TRP A 67 -13.79 -8.48 6.27
CA TRP A 67 -14.57 -9.67 5.89
C TRP A 67 -14.46 -10.74 6.97
N ARG A 68 -15.46 -11.62 7.01
CA ARG A 68 -15.55 -12.66 8.04
C ARG A 68 -14.41 -13.67 7.88
N GLU A 69 -13.88 -14.15 9.01
CA GLU A 69 -12.81 -15.16 9.05
C GLU A 69 -11.60 -14.75 8.19
N SER A 70 -11.23 -13.46 8.19
CA SER A 70 -10.17 -12.91 7.34
C SER A 70 -8.77 -13.49 7.60
N TYR A 71 -8.59 -14.22 8.70
CA TYR A 71 -7.39 -14.98 9.03
C TYR A 71 -7.40 -16.43 8.49
N GLU A 72 -8.52 -16.89 7.93
CA GLU A 72 -8.70 -18.21 7.30
C GLU A 72 -9.08 -18.11 5.82
N GLU A 73 -9.94 -17.15 5.46
CA GLU A 73 -10.47 -16.95 4.11
C GLU A 73 -10.06 -15.59 3.54
N GLY A 74 -9.79 -15.56 2.23
CA GLY A 74 -9.50 -14.32 1.50
C GLY A 74 -10.72 -13.67 0.85
N PRO A 75 -10.56 -12.50 0.21
CA PRO A 75 -11.64 -11.74 -0.41
C PRO A 75 -12.10 -12.29 -1.77
N SER A 76 -11.91 -13.59 -2.02
CA SER A 76 -12.15 -14.21 -3.34
C SER A 76 -13.60 -14.07 -3.81
N GLY A 77 -14.57 -14.14 -2.89
CA GLY A 77 -15.98 -13.96 -3.21
C GLY A 77 -16.28 -12.53 -3.71
N TYR A 78 -15.66 -11.52 -3.11
CA TYR A 78 -15.76 -10.15 -3.61
C TYR A 78 -15.11 -9.99 -4.99
N LEU A 79 -13.86 -10.44 -5.15
CA LEU A 79 -13.13 -10.25 -6.40
C LEU A 79 -13.79 -10.97 -7.57
N GLN A 80 -14.23 -12.22 -7.36
CA GLN A 80 -14.98 -12.97 -8.37
C GLN A 80 -16.26 -12.25 -8.74
N ARG A 81 -17.02 -11.75 -7.76
CA ARG A 81 -18.29 -11.08 -8.04
C ARG A 81 -18.12 -9.74 -8.76
N LEU A 82 -17.07 -8.98 -8.43
CA LEU A 82 -16.67 -7.79 -9.21
C LEU A 82 -16.38 -8.15 -10.67
N ILE A 83 -15.61 -9.22 -10.93
CA ILE A 83 -15.28 -9.69 -12.28
C ILE A 83 -16.53 -10.11 -13.07
N GLU A 84 -17.48 -10.78 -12.40
CA GLU A 84 -18.76 -11.19 -13.00
C GLU A 84 -19.64 -10.00 -13.38
N ARG A 85 -19.65 -8.95 -12.56
CA ARG A 85 -20.44 -7.72 -12.75
C ARG A 85 -19.68 -6.60 -13.49
N ARG A 86 -18.49 -6.88 -14.03
CA ARG A 86 -17.57 -5.87 -14.59
C ARG A 86 -18.19 -4.96 -15.64
N ASP A 87 -19.13 -5.48 -16.44
CA ASP A 87 -19.77 -4.73 -17.53
C ASP A 87 -20.70 -3.62 -17.00
N GLU A 88 -21.15 -3.73 -15.74
CA GLU A 88 -21.97 -2.72 -15.06
C GLU A 88 -21.10 -1.66 -14.38
N LEU A 89 -19.88 -2.02 -13.95
CA LEU A 89 -18.95 -1.18 -13.18
C LEU A 89 -18.06 -0.29 -14.07
N SER A 90 -18.65 0.34 -15.08
CA SER A 90 -17.92 1.07 -16.13
C SER A 90 -17.11 2.28 -15.63
N ALA A 91 -17.46 2.85 -14.47
CA ALA A 91 -16.76 3.98 -13.85
C ALA A 91 -15.67 3.55 -12.86
N LEU A 92 -15.51 2.27 -12.52
CA LEU A 92 -14.57 1.84 -11.48
C LEU A 92 -13.13 2.16 -11.91
N ARG A 93 -12.42 2.93 -11.07
CA ARG A 93 -11.02 3.34 -11.27
C ARG A 93 -10.13 3.04 -10.06
N ALA A 94 -10.69 2.82 -8.88
CA ALA A 94 -9.89 2.57 -7.68
C ALA A 94 -10.50 1.48 -6.82
N LEU A 95 -9.64 0.60 -6.31
CA LEU A 95 -10.00 -0.42 -5.34
C LEU A 95 -8.99 -0.44 -4.20
N PHE A 96 -9.49 -0.43 -2.97
CA PHE A 96 -8.70 -0.76 -1.79
C PHE A 96 -9.29 -2.03 -1.17
N VAL A 97 -8.49 -3.08 -1.05
CA VAL A 97 -8.89 -4.34 -0.42
C VAL A 97 -8.16 -4.56 0.90
N GLY A 98 -8.92 -4.84 1.95
CA GLY A 98 -8.39 -5.09 3.28
C GLY A 98 -8.27 -3.84 4.14
N ASP A 99 -9.10 -2.81 3.94
CA ASP A 99 -9.12 -1.65 4.86
C ASP A 99 -9.65 -2.08 6.24
N MET A 100 -8.76 -2.69 7.01
CA MET A 100 -8.96 -3.34 8.31
C MET A 100 -8.03 -2.71 9.34
N VAL A 101 -8.52 -2.56 10.56
CA VAL A 101 -7.70 -2.20 11.72
C VAL A 101 -7.27 -3.45 12.48
N CYS A 102 -6.32 -3.33 13.40
CA CYS A 102 -5.83 -4.48 14.18
C CYS A 102 -6.93 -5.20 14.97
N GLU A 103 -7.99 -4.49 15.38
CA GLU A 103 -9.14 -5.07 16.05
C GLU A 103 -9.97 -5.99 15.15
N ASP A 104 -9.93 -5.78 13.82
CA ASP A 104 -10.57 -6.68 12.86
C ASP A 104 -9.70 -7.91 12.61
N CYS A 105 -8.43 -7.65 12.26
CA CYS A 105 -7.44 -8.64 11.91
C CYS A 105 -6.07 -7.98 11.86
N GLU A 106 -5.11 -8.56 12.57
CA GLU A 106 -3.69 -8.19 12.48
C GLU A 106 -3.18 -8.35 11.03
N VAL A 107 -2.33 -7.43 10.57
CA VAL A 107 -2.04 -7.29 9.13
C VAL A 107 -1.31 -8.51 8.55
N SER A 108 -0.52 -9.20 9.37
CA SER A 108 0.19 -10.44 9.04
C SER A 108 -0.77 -11.63 8.89
N TRP A 109 -1.93 -11.57 9.53
CA TRP A 109 -2.94 -12.62 9.51
C TRP A 109 -3.93 -12.48 8.35
N ILE A 110 -4.04 -11.30 7.74
CA ILE A 110 -5.00 -11.05 6.65
C ILE A 110 -4.69 -11.95 5.44
N ILE A 111 -5.54 -12.95 5.22
CA ILE A 111 -5.50 -13.86 4.08
C ILE A 111 -5.98 -13.14 2.83
N GLN A 112 -5.16 -13.15 1.80
CA GLN A 112 -5.41 -12.58 0.49
C GLN A 112 -5.69 -13.67 -0.55
N THR A 113 -5.71 -13.29 -1.82
CA THR A 113 -5.99 -14.18 -2.96
C THR A 113 -5.22 -13.72 -4.20
N ASP A 114 -5.53 -14.28 -5.38
CA ASP A 114 -4.97 -13.85 -6.67
C ASP A 114 -5.69 -12.63 -7.25
N TYR A 115 -4.95 -11.55 -7.43
CA TYR A 115 -5.46 -10.29 -7.99
C TYR A 115 -5.24 -10.17 -9.50
N THR A 116 -4.50 -11.09 -10.12
CA THR A 116 -4.23 -11.06 -11.57
C THR A 116 -5.53 -11.09 -12.41
N PRO A 117 -6.53 -11.95 -12.11
CA PRO A 117 -7.78 -11.97 -12.85
C PRO A 117 -8.58 -10.66 -12.74
N LEU A 118 -8.53 -10.01 -11.58
CA LEU A 118 -9.18 -8.72 -11.34
C LEU A 118 -8.56 -7.63 -12.22
N LEU A 119 -7.23 -7.53 -12.21
CA LEU A 119 -6.49 -6.56 -13.04
C LEU A 119 -6.76 -6.75 -14.54
N ALA A 120 -6.88 -8.00 -14.99
CA ALA A 120 -7.25 -8.31 -16.37
C ALA A 120 -8.71 -7.92 -16.70
N ALA A 121 -9.63 -8.08 -15.75
CA ALA A 121 -11.05 -7.76 -15.93
C ALA A 121 -11.35 -6.26 -15.92
N PHE A 122 -10.52 -5.45 -15.27
CA PHE A 122 -10.71 -4.00 -15.11
C PHE A 122 -9.58 -3.18 -15.76
N PRO A 123 -9.44 -3.17 -17.10
CA PRO A 123 -8.34 -2.49 -17.79
C PRO A 123 -8.32 -0.96 -17.62
N ALA A 124 -9.41 -0.37 -17.11
CA ALA A 124 -9.51 1.05 -16.79
C ALA A 124 -9.11 1.38 -15.34
N LEU A 125 -8.77 0.38 -14.51
CA LEU A 125 -8.37 0.58 -13.13
C LEU A 125 -7.09 1.44 -13.06
N GLN A 126 -7.11 2.45 -12.22
CA GLN A 126 -6.01 3.41 -12.04
C GLN A 126 -5.31 3.23 -10.70
N SER A 127 -5.98 2.66 -9.71
CA SER A 127 -5.44 2.48 -8.36
C SER A 127 -5.83 1.12 -7.81
N LEU A 128 -4.84 0.37 -7.33
CA LEU A 128 -5.04 -0.82 -6.52
C LEU A 128 -4.23 -0.69 -5.24
N ARG A 129 -4.92 -0.75 -4.09
CA ARG A 129 -4.32 -0.87 -2.77
C ARG A 129 -4.75 -2.19 -2.14
N VAL A 130 -3.81 -2.88 -1.51
CA VAL A 130 -4.04 -4.15 -0.81
C VAL A 130 -3.38 -4.08 0.56
N ARG A 131 -4.10 -4.47 1.61
CA ARG A 131 -3.54 -4.61 2.97
C ARG A 131 -3.55 -6.09 3.38
N GLY A 132 -2.42 -6.58 3.83
CA GLY A 132 -2.13 -8.00 4.04
C GLY A 132 -1.40 -8.61 2.83
N SER A 133 -0.46 -9.52 3.11
CA SER A 133 0.33 -10.24 2.10
C SER A 133 0.22 -11.77 2.22
N SER A 134 -0.37 -12.28 3.31
CA SER A 134 -0.56 -13.71 3.51
C SER A 134 -1.43 -14.30 2.40
N LYS A 135 -0.90 -15.27 1.64
CA LYS A 135 -1.56 -15.85 0.44
C LYS A 135 -1.87 -14.84 -0.68
N LEU A 136 -1.28 -13.65 -0.65
CA LEU A 136 -1.36 -12.72 -1.77
C LEU A 136 -0.71 -13.37 -3.00
N VAL A 137 -1.39 -13.31 -4.14
CA VAL A 137 -0.85 -13.78 -5.40
C VAL A 137 -0.96 -12.67 -6.45
N LEU A 138 0.17 -12.44 -7.11
CA LEU A 138 0.28 -11.67 -8.33
C LEU A 138 1.16 -12.47 -9.29
N THR A 139 0.69 -12.63 -10.52
CA THR A 139 1.51 -13.14 -11.63
C THR A 139 1.80 -12.00 -12.61
N PRO A 140 2.91 -12.03 -13.37
CA PRO A 140 3.26 -10.93 -14.26
C PRO A 140 2.12 -10.55 -15.22
N PHE A 141 1.82 -9.25 -15.30
CA PHE A 141 0.67 -8.74 -16.04
C PHE A 141 1.01 -7.46 -16.82
N THR A 142 0.10 -7.04 -17.70
CA THR A 142 0.19 -5.74 -18.38
C THR A 142 -1.02 -4.92 -18.03
N HIS A 143 -0.81 -3.71 -17.49
CA HIS A 143 -1.90 -2.79 -17.18
C HIS A 143 -1.53 -1.36 -17.58
N THR A 144 -2.16 -0.86 -18.65
CA THR A 144 -1.76 0.40 -19.28
C THR A 144 -2.26 1.65 -18.58
N GLN A 145 -3.24 1.50 -17.68
CA GLN A 145 -3.88 2.61 -16.97
C GLN A 145 -3.58 2.66 -15.47
N LEU A 146 -2.86 1.66 -14.92
CA LEU A 146 -2.61 1.60 -13.48
C LEU A 146 -1.55 2.65 -13.13
N GLN A 147 -1.95 3.59 -12.27
CA GLN A 147 -1.15 4.73 -11.83
C GLN A 147 -0.64 4.55 -10.40
N GLU A 148 -1.42 3.88 -9.55
CA GLU A 148 -1.09 3.58 -8.16
C GLU A 148 -1.15 2.07 -7.90
N LEU A 149 -0.07 1.54 -7.33
CA LEU A 149 -0.02 0.22 -6.71
C LEU A 149 0.53 0.37 -5.30
N ALA A 150 -0.27 -0.03 -4.31
CA ALA A 150 0.09 0.03 -2.90
C ALA A 150 -0.14 -1.33 -2.21
N ILE A 151 0.86 -1.82 -1.48
CA ILE A 151 0.75 -3.05 -0.69
C ILE A 151 1.23 -2.76 0.73
N GLU A 152 0.32 -2.88 1.68
CA GLU A 152 0.56 -2.68 3.12
C GLU A 152 0.63 -4.04 3.81
N CYS A 153 1.76 -4.39 4.42
CA CYS A 153 1.90 -5.68 5.10
C CYS A 153 3.02 -5.67 6.14
N GLY A 154 2.97 -6.68 7.02
CA GLY A 154 3.99 -6.98 8.02
C GLY A 154 5.23 -7.71 7.49
N GLY A 155 5.16 -8.24 6.26
CA GLY A 155 6.25 -8.88 5.55
C GLY A 155 5.90 -9.12 4.07
N LEU A 156 6.62 -8.48 3.16
CA LEU A 156 6.34 -8.55 1.72
C LEU A 156 7.15 -9.66 1.05
N PRO A 157 6.50 -10.70 0.49
CA PRO A 157 7.22 -11.75 -0.22
C PRO A 157 7.87 -11.20 -1.51
N SER A 158 9.14 -11.54 -1.72
CA SER A 158 9.93 -11.18 -2.91
C SER A 158 9.31 -11.70 -4.20
N ALA A 159 8.53 -12.78 -4.15
CA ALA A 159 7.75 -13.28 -5.29
C ALA A 159 6.74 -12.24 -5.82
N ILE A 160 6.11 -11.45 -4.93
CA ILE A 160 5.22 -10.36 -5.29
C ILE A 160 6.02 -9.22 -5.95
N VAL A 161 7.16 -8.87 -5.36
CA VAL A 161 8.05 -7.85 -5.92
C VAL A 161 8.56 -8.25 -7.32
N GLN A 162 8.93 -9.52 -7.51
CA GLN A 162 9.36 -10.06 -8.79
C GLN A 162 8.22 -10.03 -9.82
N ALA A 163 7.00 -10.38 -9.44
CA ALA A 163 5.84 -10.29 -10.34
C ALA A 163 5.57 -8.85 -10.81
N ILE A 164 5.74 -7.85 -9.94
CA ILE A 164 5.63 -6.43 -10.31
C ILE A 164 6.78 -6.04 -11.26
N ALA A 165 8.01 -6.47 -10.98
CA ALA A 165 9.17 -6.19 -11.83
C ALA A 165 9.02 -6.79 -13.24
N ASP A 166 8.41 -7.97 -13.35
CA ASP A 166 8.15 -8.66 -14.62
C ASP A 166 6.89 -8.14 -15.34
N SER A 167 6.15 -7.22 -14.72
CA SER A 167 4.93 -6.63 -15.27
C SER A 167 5.21 -5.38 -16.13
N THR A 168 4.28 -5.07 -17.05
CA THR A 168 4.33 -3.86 -17.87
C THR A 168 3.32 -2.83 -17.37
N LEU A 169 3.83 -1.81 -16.67
CA LEU A 169 3.03 -0.79 -15.98
C LEU A 169 3.41 0.63 -16.46
N PRO A 170 3.10 1.01 -17.71
CA PRO A 170 3.65 2.23 -18.32
C PRO A 170 3.12 3.53 -17.70
N ALA A 171 1.97 3.49 -17.01
CA ALA A 171 1.33 4.63 -16.38
C ALA A 171 1.61 4.75 -14.88
N LEU A 172 2.40 3.84 -14.30
CA LEU A 172 2.66 3.82 -12.86
C LEU A 172 3.42 5.08 -12.42
N GLN A 173 2.85 5.78 -11.45
CA GLN A 173 3.41 7.02 -10.88
C GLN A 173 3.52 6.94 -9.36
N HIS A 174 2.74 6.08 -8.71
CA HIS A 174 2.78 5.85 -7.27
C HIS A 174 3.03 4.37 -7.01
N LEU A 175 4.17 4.07 -6.40
CA LEU A 175 4.48 2.75 -5.89
C LEU A 175 4.71 2.85 -4.38
N GLU A 176 3.93 2.10 -3.61
CA GLU A 176 4.07 2.03 -2.16
C GLU A 176 4.12 0.56 -1.72
N LEU A 177 5.22 0.16 -1.10
CA LEU A 177 5.43 -1.19 -0.61
C LEU A 177 5.88 -1.11 0.85
N TRP A 178 5.19 -1.85 1.71
CA TRP A 178 5.59 -2.03 3.10
C TRP A 178 6.38 -3.33 3.20
N LEU A 179 7.67 -3.22 3.49
CA LEU A 179 8.60 -4.36 3.36
C LEU A 179 8.42 -5.36 4.50
N GLY A 180 8.29 -4.86 5.72
CA GLY A 180 8.12 -5.67 6.92
C GLY A 180 9.37 -6.44 7.35
N VAL A 181 9.15 -7.56 8.04
CA VAL A 181 10.20 -8.42 8.61
C VAL A 181 10.00 -9.90 8.24
N GLU A 182 11.06 -10.69 8.40
CA GLU A 182 11.10 -12.10 7.98
C GLU A 182 10.03 -12.96 8.67
N ASP A 183 9.77 -12.69 9.96
CA ASP A 183 8.79 -13.44 10.76
C ASP A 183 7.37 -13.41 10.18
N TYR A 184 7.05 -12.39 9.39
CA TYR A 184 5.73 -12.19 8.78
C TYR A 184 5.76 -12.26 7.24
N GLY A 185 6.81 -12.86 6.67
CA GLY A 185 6.84 -13.27 5.26
C GLY A 185 7.75 -12.46 4.33
N TYR A 186 8.50 -11.49 4.84
CA TYR A 186 9.56 -10.85 4.05
C TYR A 186 10.70 -11.84 3.77
N ASP A 187 11.13 -11.95 2.51
CA ASP A 187 12.27 -12.77 2.11
C ASP A 187 13.15 -12.04 1.05
N GLY A 188 13.05 -10.71 1.03
CA GLY A 188 13.76 -9.84 0.09
C GLY A 188 15.12 -9.35 0.60
N ASP A 189 15.82 -8.61 -0.26
CA ASP A 189 17.05 -7.87 0.07
C ASP A 189 17.09 -6.56 -0.71
N LEU A 190 18.12 -5.74 -0.51
CA LEU A 190 18.34 -4.51 -1.28
C LEU A 190 18.33 -4.78 -2.80
N GLY A 191 18.89 -5.91 -3.23
CA GLY A 191 18.94 -6.32 -4.64
C GLY A 191 17.56 -6.55 -5.26
N THR A 192 16.60 -7.04 -4.49
CA THR A 192 15.20 -7.21 -4.90
C THR A 192 14.57 -5.89 -5.32
N TYR A 193 14.74 -4.82 -4.52
CA TYR A 193 14.18 -3.50 -4.81
C TYR A 193 14.96 -2.75 -5.89
N GLN A 194 16.28 -2.97 -5.98
CA GLN A 194 17.10 -2.49 -7.10
C GLN A 194 16.59 -3.03 -8.44
N ARG A 195 16.34 -4.35 -8.52
CA ARG A 195 15.80 -4.99 -9.73
C ARG A 195 14.41 -4.49 -10.07
N LEU A 196 13.52 -4.39 -9.07
CA LEU A 196 12.18 -3.85 -9.25
C LEU A 196 12.22 -2.45 -9.88
N LEU A 197 12.93 -1.53 -9.24
CA LEU A 197 12.94 -0.14 -9.66
C LEU A 197 13.55 0.02 -11.05
N ALA A 198 14.64 -0.70 -11.35
CA ALA A 198 15.22 -0.71 -12.68
C ALA A 198 14.24 -1.23 -13.76
N ALA A 199 13.44 -2.26 -13.44
CA ALA A 199 12.49 -2.85 -14.38
C ALA A 199 11.29 -1.95 -14.68
N ILE A 200 10.77 -1.25 -13.67
CA ILE A 200 9.59 -0.39 -13.84
C ILE A 200 9.89 1.01 -14.39
N GLY A 201 11.16 1.37 -14.58
CA GLY A 201 11.57 2.69 -15.09
C GLY A 201 11.17 3.83 -14.13
N PRO A 202 11.98 4.06 -13.08
CA PRO A 202 11.59 4.83 -11.90
C PRO A 202 11.51 6.34 -12.17
N GLU A 203 12.01 6.82 -13.32
CA GLU A 203 11.96 8.24 -13.71
C GLU A 203 10.51 8.75 -13.93
N ARG A 204 9.55 7.85 -14.02
CA ARG A 204 8.12 8.16 -14.17
C ARG A 204 7.40 8.28 -12.83
N LEU A 205 7.98 7.76 -11.77
CA LEU A 205 7.38 7.81 -10.45
C LEU A 205 7.34 9.26 -9.96
N ARG A 206 6.25 9.56 -9.25
CA ARG A 206 6.04 10.77 -8.45
C ARG A 206 6.11 10.45 -6.96
N TYR A 207 5.67 9.26 -6.58
CA TYR A 207 5.77 8.77 -5.22
C TYR A 207 6.44 7.40 -5.22
N LEU A 208 7.47 7.25 -4.38
CA LEU A 208 8.08 5.97 -4.04
C LEU A 208 8.05 5.80 -2.52
N GLY A 209 7.31 4.80 -2.06
CA GLY A 209 7.31 4.35 -0.67
C GLY A 209 7.95 2.97 -0.58
N LEU A 210 9.10 2.88 0.11
CA LEU A 210 9.69 1.63 0.59
C LEU A 210 9.62 1.69 2.10
N ARG A 211 8.40 1.54 2.61
CA ARG A 211 8.02 1.81 3.99
C ARG A 211 8.24 0.57 4.84
N ASN A 212 8.22 0.76 6.16
CA ASN A 212 8.14 -0.34 7.11
C ASN A 212 9.26 -1.37 6.94
N ALA A 213 10.47 -0.92 6.58
CA ALA A 213 11.58 -1.80 6.22
C ALA A 213 12.56 -1.98 7.38
N ALA A 214 13.03 -3.22 7.59
CA ALA A 214 14.06 -3.51 8.58
C ALA A 214 15.48 -3.08 8.15
N ASN A 215 15.69 -2.86 6.84
CA ASN A 215 16.97 -2.47 6.24
C ASN A 215 16.94 -1.04 5.66
N THR A 216 16.22 -0.11 6.30
CA THR A 216 16.01 1.25 5.74
C THR A 216 17.31 2.03 5.55
N ASP A 217 18.32 1.88 6.40
CA ASP A 217 19.62 2.54 6.22
C ASP A 217 20.32 2.14 4.91
N GLU A 218 20.24 0.86 4.52
CA GLU A 218 20.80 0.35 3.26
C GLU A 218 20.02 0.90 2.05
N LEU A 219 18.69 0.91 2.15
CA LEU A 219 17.80 1.46 1.12
C LEU A 219 18.07 2.96 0.94
N ALA A 220 18.08 3.75 2.01
CA ALA A 220 18.37 5.18 1.99
C ALA A 220 19.73 5.48 1.37
N THR A 221 20.75 4.70 1.75
CA THR A 221 22.11 4.84 1.21
C THR A 221 22.15 4.60 -0.29
N TRP A 222 21.49 3.54 -0.76
CA TRP A 222 21.43 3.26 -2.20
C TRP A 222 20.62 4.32 -2.95
N LEU A 223 19.43 4.65 -2.47
CA LEU A 223 18.52 5.64 -3.07
C LEU A 223 19.19 7.01 -3.21
N ALA A 224 19.94 7.46 -2.20
CA ALA A 224 20.68 8.72 -2.20
C ALA A 224 21.69 8.85 -3.36
N THR A 225 22.09 7.74 -3.99
CA THR A 225 22.99 7.73 -5.16
C THR A 225 22.27 7.71 -6.50
N GLN A 226 20.94 7.56 -6.52
CA GLN A 226 20.17 7.35 -7.74
C GLN A 226 19.85 8.68 -8.46
N PRO A 227 20.20 8.84 -9.76
CA PRO A 227 19.93 10.07 -10.50
C PRO A 227 18.46 10.42 -10.66
N TRP A 228 17.59 9.41 -10.63
CA TRP A 228 16.14 9.57 -10.74
C TRP A 228 15.48 9.97 -9.41
N LEU A 229 16.21 9.96 -8.28
CA LEU A 229 15.66 10.36 -6.99
C LEU A 229 15.05 11.78 -7.06
N GLY A 230 15.75 12.69 -7.74
CA GLY A 230 15.33 14.07 -7.88
C GLY A 230 14.17 14.31 -8.86
N SER A 231 13.61 13.26 -9.50
CA SER A 231 12.37 13.38 -10.30
C SER A 231 11.11 13.02 -9.54
N LEU A 232 11.24 12.39 -8.37
CA LEU A 232 10.12 12.12 -7.47
C LEU A 232 9.58 13.43 -6.89
N ASP A 233 8.30 13.43 -6.54
CA ASP A 233 7.71 14.46 -5.68
C ASP A 233 7.91 14.06 -4.21
N THR A 234 7.72 12.77 -3.90
CA THR A 234 7.85 12.21 -2.53
C THR A 234 8.69 10.93 -2.50
N LEU A 235 9.65 10.89 -1.60
CA LEU A 235 10.30 9.67 -1.12
C LEU A 235 9.75 9.36 0.27
N ASP A 236 9.25 8.15 0.49
CA ASP A 236 8.72 7.71 1.77
C ASP A 236 9.47 6.46 2.26
N LEU A 237 10.23 6.64 3.34
CA LEU A 237 10.97 5.59 4.05
C LEU A 237 10.47 5.47 5.50
N SER A 238 9.26 5.96 5.76
CA SER A 238 8.64 5.93 7.08
C SER A 238 8.38 4.51 7.58
N LEU A 239 8.10 4.38 8.88
CA LEU A 239 7.74 3.13 9.56
C LEU A 239 8.89 2.11 9.65
N GLY A 240 10.07 2.43 9.14
CA GLY A 240 11.21 1.53 9.13
C GLY A 240 12.21 1.77 10.25
N THR A 241 13.42 1.25 10.07
CA THR A 241 14.48 1.27 11.09
C THR A 241 15.59 2.28 10.78
N ILE A 242 15.28 3.34 10.01
CA ILE A 242 16.28 4.32 9.58
C ILE A 242 16.92 5.01 10.77
N GLY A 243 18.24 5.11 10.77
CA GLY A 243 19.01 5.84 11.77
C GLY A 243 20.02 6.78 11.14
N ASP A 244 21.06 7.10 11.90
CA ASP A 244 22.06 8.09 11.51
C ASP A 244 22.79 7.77 10.20
N ALA A 245 22.96 6.48 9.86
CA ALA A 245 23.61 6.07 8.62
C ALA A 245 22.79 6.45 7.38
N GLY A 246 21.50 6.12 7.35
CA GLY A 246 20.58 6.51 6.29
C GLY A 246 20.35 8.02 6.24
N ALA A 247 20.19 8.65 7.41
CA ALA A 247 20.08 10.11 7.53
C ALA A 247 21.28 10.83 6.91
N ARG A 248 22.50 10.36 7.22
CA ARG A 248 23.73 10.88 6.66
C ARG A 248 23.77 10.76 5.15
N ALA A 249 23.41 9.60 4.61
CA ALA A 249 23.41 9.39 3.17
C ALA A 249 22.46 10.35 2.43
N LEU A 250 21.27 10.60 3.00
CA LEU A 250 20.31 11.56 2.46
C LEU A 250 20.85 13.00 2.52
N VAL A 251 21.48 13.40 3.63
CA VAL A 251 22.09 14.73 3.79
C VAL A 251 23.24 14.95 2.80
N GLU A 252 24.05 13.93 2.56
CA GLU A 252 25.20 13.97 1.65
C GLU A 252 24.79 13.79 0.17
N SER A 253 23.51 13.50 -0.11
CA SER A 253 23.03 13.25 -1.47
C SER A 253 23.08 14.51 -2.33
N THR A 254 23.63 14.35 -3.54
CA THR A 254 23.59 15.36 -4.60
C THR A 254 22.43 15.15 -5.57
N GLN A 255 21.60 14.12 -5.33
CA GLN A 255 20.54 13.68 -6.25
C GLN A 255 19.14 14.16 -5.85
N LEU A 256 19.00 14.89 -4.74
CA LEU A 256 17.68 15.33 -4.23
C LEU A 256 16.92 16.24 -5.22
N GLY A 257 17.59 16.91 -6.16
CA GLY A 257 16.96 17.53 -7.34
C GLY A 257 15.70 18.36 -7.06
N GLN A 258 14.57 17.92 -7.63
CA GLN A 258 13.23 18.54 -7.47
C GLN A 258 12.35 17.83 -6.43
N LEU A 259 12.93 16.94 -5.62
CA LEU A 259 12.21 16.23 -4.57
C LEU A 259 11.56 17.24 -3.63
N GLN A 260 10.26 17.06 -3.38
CA GLN A 260 9.46 18.00 -2.58
C GLN A 260 9.33 17.54 -1.14
N ARG A 261 9.25 16.21 -0.93
CA ARG A 261 9.06 15.61 0.39
C ARG A 261 9.94 14.37 0.59
N ILE A 262 10.54 14.28 1.77
CA ILE A 262 11.10 13.04 2.33
C ILE A 262 10.32 12.74 3.60
N ASP A 263 9.65 11.59 3.63
CA ASP A 263 8.95 11.11 4.81
C ASP A 263 9.81 10.07 5.54
N LEU A 264 10.19 10.40 6.78
CA LEU A 264 10.98 9.56 7.68
C LEU A 264 10.26 9.41 9.04
N SER A 265 8.92 9.49 9.07
CA SER A 265 8.18 9.25 10.31
C SER A 265 8.39 7.84 10.84
N HIS A 266 8.40 7.65 12.17
CA HIS A 266 8.83 6.42 12.85
C HIS A 266 10.28 6.06 12.47
N HIS A 267 11.22 6.55 13.26
CA HIS A 267 12.64 6.52 12.95
C HIS A 267 13.55 6.58 14.17
N TYR A 268 14.80 6.14 14.01
CA TYR A 268 15.82 6.05 15.06
C TYR A 268 16.97 7.03 14.81
N ILE A 269 16.68 8.17 14.17
CA ILE A 269 17.68 9.18 13.81
C ILE A 269 17.94 10.06 15.02
N SER A 270 19.21 10.26 15.39
CA SER A 270 19.57 11.15 16.50
C SER A 270 19.19 12.61 16.24
N ALA A 271 18.96 13.36 17.31
CA ALA A 271 18.59 14.78 17.21
C ALA A 271 19.57 15.62 16.38
N ASP A 272 20.87 15.30 16.41
CA ASP A 272 21.90 15.99 15.63
C ASP A 272 21.70 15.78 14.12
N TRP A 273 21.32 14.57 13.69
CA TRP A 273 21.05 14.28 12.29
C TRP A 273 19.67 14.75 11.84
N GLN A 274 18.67 14.71 12.72
CA GLN A 274 17.37 15.35 12.48
C GLN A 274 17.54 16.84 12.17
N ALA A 275 18.34 17.55 12.98
CA ALA A 275 18.64 18.96 12.75
C ALA A 275 19.31 19.22 11.40
N ARG A 276 20.17 18.30 10.92
CA ARG A 276 20.81 18.39 9.60
C ARG A 276 19.82 18.13 8.47
N LEU A 277 18.99 17.10 8.59
CA LEU A 277 17.96 16.80 7.61
C LEU A 277 16.99 17.98 7.43
N ALA A 278 16.61 18.64 8.53
CA ALA A 278 15.76 19.83 8.50
C ALA A 278 16.37 21.04 7.75
N THR A 279 17.68 21.02 7.45
CA THR A 279 18.33 22.06 6.63
C THR A 279 18.29 21.80 5.12
N LEU A 280 17.85 20.60 4.71
CA LEU A 280 17.76 20.27 3.30
C LEU A 280 16.71 21.14 2.58
N PRO A 281 16.90 21.43 1.27
CA PRO A 281 15.96 22.22 0.49
C PRO A 281 14.72 21.41 0.05
N VAL A 282 14.25 20.52 0.92
CA VAL A 282 13.11 19.60 0.73
C VAL A 282 12.34 19.53 2.04
N THR A 283 11.02 19.33 2.00
CA THR A 283 10.25 19.11 3.22
C THR A 283 10.59 17.75 3.80
N VAL A 284 11.27 17.71 4.94
CA VAL A 284 11.54 16.47 5.68
C VAL A 284 10.55 16.32 6.82
N ILE A 285 9.93 15.15 6.91
CA ILE A 285 9.03 14.77 8.01
C ILE A 285 9.79 13.82 8.94
N LEU A 286 9.78 14.14 10.23
CA LEU A 286 10.51 13.46 11.30
C LEU A 286 9.57 13.30 12.50
N GLU A 287 8.37 12.78 12.26
CA GLU A 287 7.40 12.50 13.32
C GLU A 287 7.72 11.14 13.97
N ASP A 288 7.28 10.95 15.20
CA ASP A 288 7.46 9.69 15.96
C ASP A 288 8.91 9.20 16.04
N PRO A 289 9.83 9.95 16.69
CA PRO A 289 11.17 9.45 16.95
C PRO A 289 11.16 8.31 17.97
N GLU A 290 11.88 7.24 17.66
CA GLU A 290 12.01 6.02 18.46
C GLU A 290 13.42 5.91 19.06
N GLU A 291 13.54 5.15 20.15
CA GLU A 291 14.81 4.85 20.83
C GLU A 291 15.19 3.37 20.59
N GLU A 292 16.47 3.10 20.37
CA GLU A 292 16.96 1.72 20.25
C GLU A 292 16.73 0.97 21.58
N GLU A 293 16.12 -0.20 21.50
CA GLU A 293 15.91 -1.09 22.65
C GLU A 293 16.81 -2.31 22.50
N ASP A 294 17.64 -2.60 23.52
CA ASP A 294 18.59 -3.73 23.51
C ASP A 294 19.50 -3.80 22.25
N ASP A 295 19.95 -2.63 21.77
CA ASP A 295 20.74 -2.45 20.53
C ASP A 295 19.99 -2.88 19.24
N GLU A 296 18.66 -3.01 19.30
CA GLU A 296 17.78 -3.35 18.18
C GLU A 296 16.84 -2.18 17.79
N ARG A 297 16.41 -2.20 16.52
CA ARG A 297 15.43 -1.26 15.95
C ARG A 297 14.28 -2.06 15.36
N TYR A 298 13.07 -1.57 15.57
CA TYR A 298 11.86 -2.25 15.14
C TYR A 298 11.11 -1.45 14.10
N VAL A 299 10.57 -2.16 13.11
CA VAL A 299 9.62 -1.59 12.17
C VAL A 299 8.33 -1.23 12.92
N ALA A 300 7.60 -0.24 12.43
CA ALA A 300 6.39 0.22 13.10
C ALA A 300 5.32 -0.87 13.08
N VAL A 301 5.16 -1.56 11.95
CA VAL A 301 4.09 -2.53 11.70
C VAL A 301 4.70 -3.89 11.39
N SER A 302 4.42 -4.91 12.19
CA SER A 302 4.98 -6.26 11.97
C SER A 302 3.89 -7.31 11.99
N GLU A 303 3.16 -7.42 13.11
CA GLU A 303 2.03 -8.34 13.27
C GLU A 303 0.72 -7.73 12.77
#